data_AF-A0A6I4MBJ3-F1
#
_entry.id   AF-A0A6I4MBJ3-F1
#
_cell.length_a   1.000
_cell.length_b   1.000
_cell.length_c   1.000
_cell.angle_alpha   90.00
_cell.angle_beta   90.00
_cell.angle_gamma   90.00
#
_symmetry.space_group_name_H-M   'P 1'
#
loop_
_entity.id
_entity.type
_entity.pdbx_description
1 polymer ?
#
loop_
_entity_poly.entity_id
_entity_poly.type
_entity_poly.pdbx_seq_one_letter_code
_entity_poly.pdbx_strand_id
1 'polypeptide(L)'
;MSSQYDDAIIKSKHHGKTLAPALADVRGLFLLPGYEGMAELLAEAGRAGVEHVVLLSGSSAESGDMTNAVTRYMIESEDAVRASGLAWTIVRPSGFMSNTFEWTRSSRPGTRSARRSPGCRSR
;
A
#
# COMPACT_ATOMS: atom_id res chain seq x y z
N MET A 1 28.08 13.80 13.83
CA MET A 1 27.49 13.00 12.72
C MET A 1 26.39 12.14 13.32
N SER A 2 25.18 12.67 13.47
CA SER A 2 24.02 11.91 13.94
C SER A 2 23.13 11.67 12.73
N SER A 3 23.16 10.44 12.22
CA SER A 3 22.23 9.96 11.20
C SER A 3 21.09 9.30 11.96
N GLN A 4 20.03 10.04 12.22
CA GLN A 4 18.81 9.52 12.84
C GLN A 4 17.72 9.60 11.76
N TYR A 5 17.08 8.46 11.50
CA TYR A 5 16.13 8.28 10.41
C TYR A 5 14.90 9.18 10.61
N ASP A 6 14.80 10.28 9.86
CA ASP A 6 13.63 11.18 9.82
C ASP A 6 12.52 10.66 8.87
N ASP A 7 12.27 9.34 8.92
CA ASP A 7 11.23 8.68 8.13
C ASP A 7 10.04 8.39 9.05
N ALA A 8 8.97 9.19 8.97
CA ALA A 8 7.77 8.93 9.73
C ALA A 8 6.90 7.88 9.03
N ILE A 9 6.71 6.73 9.68
CA ILE A 9 5.66 5.77 9.31
C ILE A 9 4.36 6.26 9.95
N ILE A 10 3.61 7.06 9.21
CA ILE A 10 2.30 7.53 9.66
C ILE A 10 1.26 6.45 9.42
N LYS A 11 0.68 5.90 10.50
CA LYS A 11 -0.41 4.92 10.45
C LYS A 11 -1.66 5.53 11.08
N SER A 12 -2.63 5.95 10.27
CA SER A 12 -3.94 6.38 10.76
C SER A 12 -5.04 5.42 10.28
N LYS A 13 -5.88 4.96 11.21
CA LYS A 13 -7.17 4.32 10.94
C LYS A 13 -8.25 5.18 11.63
N HIS A 14 -8.84 6.10 10.85
CA HIS A 14 -10.05 6.89 11.16
C HIS A 14 -10.02 8.07 12.18
N HIS A 15 -10.69 9.14 11.73
CA HIS A 15 -11.40 10.26 12.39
C HIS A 15 -10.64 11.28 13.26
N GLY A 16 -10.50 12.50 12.69
CA GLY A 16 -10.75 13.75 13.42
C GLY A 16 -9.57 14.46 14.07
N LYS A 17 -8.33 13.97 13.91
CA LYS A 17 -7.12 14.66 14.40
C LYS A 17 -6.21 15.00 13.23
N THR A 18 -5.80 16.26 13.15
CA THR A 18 -4.85 16.76 12.14
C THR A 18 -3.53 16.01 12.23
N LEU A 19 -3.01 15.59 11.08
CA LEU A 19 -1.74 14.87 10.97
C LEU A 19 -0.53 15.83 11.02
N ALA A 20 -0.77 17.14 11.01
CA ALA A 20 0.24 18.17 11.04
C ALA A 20 1.34 17.98 12.13
N PRO A 21 1.03 17.60 13.39
CA PRO A 21 2.09 17.36 14.38
C PRO A 21 2.97 16.15 14.06
N ALA A 22 2.42 15.14 13.39
CA ALA A 22 3.14 13.92 13.00
C ALA A 22 3.98 14.11 11.74
N LEU A 23 3.75 15.20 10.99
CA LEU A 23 4.47 15.57 9.78
C LEU A 23 5.58 16.60 10.04
N ALA A 24 5.70 17.10 11.27
CA ALA A 24 6.75 18.05 11.64
C ALA A 24 8.13 17.41 11.46
N ASP A 25 9.02 18.09 10.74
CA ASP A 25 10.39 17.66 10.41
C ASP A 25 10.51 16.34 9.62
N VAL A 26 9.41 15.89 8.99
CA VAL A 26 9.39 14.67 8.17
C VAL A 26 9.75 15.01 6.73
N ARG A 27 10.77 14.33 6.18
CA ARG A 27 11.15 14.48 4.76
C ARG A 27 10.58 13.38 3.88
N GLY A 28 10.35 12.20 4.43
CA GLY A 28 9.87 11.02 3.71
C GLY A 28 8.62 10.41 4.33
N LEU A 29 7.66 10.02 3.48
CA LEU A 29 6.40 9.40 3.91
C LEU A 29 6.23 8.02 3.29
N PHE A 30 6.01 6.99 4.12
CA PHE A 30 5.68 5.64 3.66
C PHE A 30 4.18 5.36 3.84
N LEU A 31 3.47 5.05 2.76
CA LEU A 31 2.02 4.91 2.71
C LEU A 31 1.55 3.52 2.28
N LEU A 32 0.45 3.10 2.88
CA LEU A 32 -0.34 1.97 2.45
C LEU A 32 -1.56 2.47 1.64
N PRO A 33 -1.98 1.74 0.59
CA PRO A 33 -3.10 2.13 -0.27
C PRO A 33 -4.44 1.95 0.45
N GLY A 34 -5.47 2.62 -0.07
CA GLY A 34 -6.84 2.54 0.42
C GLY A 34 -7.13 3.43 1.63
N TYR A 35 -6.31 4.47 1.85
CA TYR A 35 -6.59 5.49 2.83
C TYR A 35 -7.64 6.47 2.31
N GLU A 36 -8.74 6.63 3.04
CA GLU A 36 -9.75 7.64 2.76
C GLU A 36 -9.17 9.03 3.06
N GLY A 37 -9.29 9.97 2.12
CA GLY A 37 -8.68 11.30 2.23
C GLY A 37 -7.19 11.34 1.90
N MET A 38 -6.70 10.41 1.07
CA MET A 38 -5.29 10.35 0.65
C MET A 38 -4.81 11.66 0.00
N ALA A 39 -5.65 12.29 -0.82
CA ALA A 39 -5.30 13.53 -1.50
C ALA A 39 -5.08 14.68 -0.51
N GLU A 40 -5.95 14.80 0.49
CA GLU A 40 -5.87 15.80 1.55
C GLU A 40 -4.63 15.57 2.42
N LEU A 41 -4.33 14.32 2.77
CA LEU A 41 -3.11 13.94 3.48
C LEU A 41 -1.85 14.34 2.71
N LEU A 42 -1.80 14.03 1.41
CA LEU A 42 -0.65 14.37 0.57
C LEU A 42 -0.48 15.88 0.42
N ALA A 43 -1.58 16.62 0.33
CA ALA A 43 -1.55 18.07 0.32
C ALA A 43 -1.07 18.65 1.67
N GLU A 44 -1.49 18.08 2.80
CA GLU A 44 -0.96 18.43 4.13
C GLU A 44 0.54 18.11 4.26
N ALA A 45 0.96 16.94 3.78
CA ALA A 45 2.36 16.51 3.77
C ALA A 45 3.24 17.48 2.97
N GLY A 46 2.80 17.89 1.78
CA GLY A 46 3.51 18.90 0.99
C GLY A 46 3.60 20.26 1.68
N ARG A 47 2.53 20.71 2.36
CA ARG A 47 2.56 21.94 3.17
C ARG A 47 3.49 21.83 4.38
N ALA A 48 3.67 20.62 4.93
CA ALA A 48 4.55 20.36 6.06
C ALA A 48 6.03 20.20 5.66
N GLY A 49 6.34 20.20 4.36
CA GLY A 49 7.73 20.09 3.86
C GLY A 49 8.18 18.67 3.55
N VAL A 50 7.26 17.70 3.47
CA VAL A 50 7.60 16.35 2.97
C VAL A 50 8.07 16.47 1.53
N GLU A 51 9.20 15.82 1.21
CA GLU A 51 9.84 15.89 -0.10
C GLU A 51 9.51 14.65 -0.95
N HIS A 52 9.38 13.47 -0.31
CA HIS A 52 9.23 12.20 -1.02
C HIS A 52 8.19 11.27 -0.39
N VAL A 53 7.40 10.59 -1.23
CA VAL A 53 6.38 9.61 -0.83
C VAL A 53 6.67 8.23 -1.40
N VAL A 54 6.67 7.21 -0.56
CA VAL A 54 6.75 5.81 -0.98
C VAL A 54 5.40 5.14 -0.75
N LEU A 55 4.73 4.70 -1.81
CA LEU A 55 3.47 3.96 -1.74
C LEU A 55 3.70 2.47 -1.95
N LEU A 56 3.27 1.65 -0.99
CA LEU A 56 3.23 0.20 -1.13
C LEU A 56 1.92 -0.25 -1.79
N SER A 57 1.84 -0.12 -3.11
CA SER A 57 0.71 -0.61 -3.91
C SER A 57 0.74 -2.15 -4.05
N GLY A 58 0.18 -2.69 -5.11
CA GLY A 58 0.22 -4.11 -5.46
C GLY A 58 0.12 -4.32 -6.96
N SER A 59 0.63 -5.45 -7.45
CA SER A 59 0.60 -5.81 -8.87
C SER A 59 -0.80 -5.80 -9.49
N SER A 60 -1.88 -5.97 -8.71
CA SER A 60 -3.25 -5.90 -9.22
C SER A 60 -3.61 -4.54 -9.82
N ALA A 61 -2.96 -3.45 -9.42
CA ALA A 61 -3.17 -2.13 -10.01
C ALA A 61 -2.92 -2.10 -11.53
N GLU A 62 -2.03 -2.96 -12.04
CA GLU A 62 -1.72 -3.07 -13.47
C GLU A 62 -2.87 -3.63 -14.30
N SER A 63 -3.82 -4.32 -13.67
CA SER A 63 -4.99 -4.87 -14.38
C SER A 63 -5.99 -3.81 -14.82
N GLY A 64 -5.99 -2.62 -14.21
CA GLY A 64 -6.98 -1.57 -14.49
C GLY A 64 -8.42 -1.90 -14.07
N ASP A 65 -8.63 -3.00 -13.34
CA ASP A 65 -9.97 -3.46 -12.97
C ASP A 65 -10.58 -2.64 -11.82
N MET A 66 -11.36 -1.62 -12.18
CA MET A 66 -12.07 -0.76 -11.22
C MET A 66 -13.29 -1.44 -10.56
N THR A 67 -13.71 -2.61 -11.04
CA THR A 67 -14.85 -3.35 -10.45
C THR A 67 -14.43 -4.12 -9.20
N ASN A 68 -13.18 -4.57 -9.15
CA ASN A 68 -12.59 -5.20 -7.99
C ASN A 68 -12.22 -4.14 -6.94
N ALA A 69 -12.80 -4.23 -5.74
CA ALA A 69 -12.55 -3.24 -4.68
C ALA A 69 -11.08 -3.12 -4.30
N VAL A 70 -10.33 -4.24 -4.32
CA VAL A 70 -8.90 -4.29 -3.99
C VAL A 70 -8.06 -3.60 -5.05
N THR A 71 -8.31 -3.93 -6.31
CA THR A 71 -7.63 -3.28 -7.44
C THR A 71 -7.95 -1.79 -7.49
N ARG A 72 -9.23 -1.42 -7.34
CA ARG A 72 -9.71 -0.05 -7.38
C ARG A 72 -8.99 0.83 -6.37
N TYR A 73 -8.95 0.45 -5.08
CA TYR A 73 -8.32 1.32 -4.08
C TYR A 73 -6.81 1.47 -4.33
N MET A 74 -6.15 0.48 -4.93
CA MET A 74 -4.72 0.59 -5.30
C MET A 74 -4.55 1.61 -6.43
N ILE A 75 -5.35 1.51 -7.49
CA ILE A 75 -5.32 2.44 -8.62
C ILE A 75 -5.56 3.87 -8.12
N GLU A 76 -6.63 4.09 -7.35
CA GLU A 76 -6.98 5.40 -6.80
C GLU A 76 -5.86 5.96 -5.90
N SER A 77 -5.19 5.11 -5.11
CA SER A 77 -4.08 5.54 -4.26
C SER A 77 -2.86 5.94 -5.08
N GLU A 78 -2.54 5.19 -6.14
CA GLU A 78 -1.43 5.54 -7.03
C GLU A 78 -1.69 6.85 -7.78
N ASP A 79 -2.92 7.06 -8.23
CA ASP A 79 -3.32 8.29 -8.92
C ASP A 79 -3.27 9.50 -7.97
N ALA A 80 -3.70 9.34 -6.73
CA ALA A 80 -3.56 10.39 -5.70
C ALA A 80 -2.09 10.76 -5.46
N VAL A 81 -1.19 9.78 -5.34
CA VAL A 81 0.25 10.04 -5.17
C VAL A 81 0.84 10.73 -6.39
N ARG A 82 0.49 10.31 -7.62
CA ARG A 82 0.94 10.97 -8.86
C ARG A 82 0.43 12.40 -8.96
N ALA A 83 -0.79 12.66 -8.53
CA ALA A 83 -1.41 13.98 -8.59
C ALA A 83 -0.92 14.95 -7.50
N SER A 84 -0.22 14.45 -6.46
CA SER A 84 0.19 15.25 -5.31
C SER A 84 1.26 16.31 -5.59
N GLY A 85 2.03 16.15 -6.67
CA GLY A 85 3.19 17.00 -6.98
C GLY A 85 4.44 16.72 -6.13
N LEU A 86 4.37 15.78 -5.18
CA LEU A 86 5.53 15.31 -4.41
C LEU A 86 6.38 14.34 -5.24
N ALA A 87 7.67 14.23 -4.93
CA ALA A 87 8.47 13.14 -5.49
C ALA A 87 7.93 11.80 -4.96
N TRP A 88 7.93 10.74 -5.78
CA TRP A 88 7.31 9.49 -5.37
C TRP A 88 8.00 8.22 -5.87
N THR A 89 7.81 7.15 -5.11
CA THR A 89 8.14 5.77 -5.49
C THR A 89 6.93 4.88 -5.24
N ILE A 90 6.47 4.16 -6.26
CA ILE A 90 5.39 3.17 -6.11
C ILE A 90 5.98 1.77 -6.17
N VAL A 91 5.79 0.99 -5.10
CA VAL A 91 6.26 -0.39 -4.99
C VAL A 91 5.08 -1.33 -5.22
N ARG A 92 5.16 -2.20 -6.24
CA ARG A 92 4.09 -3.16 -6.61
C ARG A 92 4.54 -4.61 -6.42
N PRO A 93 4.48 -5.17 -5.20
CA PRO A 93 4.74 -6.58 -4.99
C PRO A 93 3.68 -7.46 -5.67
N SER A 94 4.08 -8.66 -6.10
CA SER A 94 3.18 -9.72 -6.60
C SER A 94 2.59 -10.59 -5.48
N GLY A 95 3.12 -10.48 -4.27
CA GLY A 95 2.68 -11.17 -3.07
C GLY A 95 3.75 -11.08 -1.98
N PHE A 96 3.35 -11.28 -0.72
CA PHE A 96 4.31 -11.33 0.40
C PHE A 96 4.60 -12.79 0.77
N MET A 97 5.85 -13.11 1.07
CA MET A 97 6.20 -14.44 1.62
C MET A 97 5.44 -14.73 2.91
N SER A 98 5.10 -13.70 3.69
CA SER A 98 4.26 -13.83 4.89
C SER A 98 2.89 -14.46 4.59
N ASN A 99 2.35 -14.30 3.37
CA ASN A 99 1.10 -14.95 2.95
C ASN A 99 1.18 -16.48 3.03
N THR A 100 2.38 -17.07 2.94
CA THR A 100 2.57 -18.53 3.05
C THR A 100 2.37 -19.06 4.46
N PHE A 101 2.43 -18.22 5.51
CA PHE A 101 2.14 -18.66 6.88
C PHE A 101 0.70 -19.14 7.05
N GLU A 102 -0.28 -18.57 6.33
CA GLU A 102 -1.66 -19.08 6.35
C GLU A 102 -1.76 -20.53 5.83
N TRP A 103 -0.87 -20.91 4.92
CA TRP A 103 -0.82 -22.26 4.35
C TRP A 103 -0.21 -23.26 5.34
N THR A 104 0.69 -22.83 6.22
CA THR A 104 1.26 -23.70 7.27
C THR A 104 0.19 -24.19 8.26
N ARG A 105 -0.88 -23.42 8.46
CA ARG A 105 -2.03 -23.86 9.28
C ARG A 105 -2.86 -24.92 8.55
N SER A 106 -2.96 -24.83 7.22
CA SER A 106 -3.70 -25.76 6.36
C SER A 106 -2.90 -27.01 5.99
N SER A 107 -1.56 -27.00 6.07
CA SER A 107 -0.70 -28.14 5.76
C SER A 107 -0.67 -29.21 6.86
N ARG A 108 -1.58 -29.14 7.84
CA ARG A 108 -1.84 -30.27 8.73
C ARG A 108 -2.20 -31.50 7.88
N PRO A 109 -1.63 -32.67 8.19
CA PRO A 109 -1.97 -33.89 7.46
C PRO A 109 -3.48 -34.15 7.55
N GLY A 110 -4.16 -34.10 6.40
CA GLY A 110 -5.61 -34.30 6.27
C GLY A 110 -6.35 -33.24 5.45
N THR A 111 -5.79 -32.05 5.23
CA THR A 111 -6.44 -30.96 4.47
C THR A 111 -5.80 -30.76 3.11
N ARG A 112 -6.42 -31.31 2.07
CA ARG A 112 -6.00 -31.12 0.67
C ARG A 112 -6.68 -29.88 0.10
N SER A 113 -5.96 -28.78 -0.10
CA SER A 113 -6.47 -27.59 -0.80
C SER A 113 -6.53 -27.85 -2.31
N ALA A 114 -7.59 -28.52 -2.76
CA ALA A 114 -7.82 -28.76 -4.18
C ALA A 114 -8.44 -27.52 -4.84
N ARG A 115 -7.62 -26.54 -5.25
CA ARG A 115 -8.03 -25.64 -6.33
C ARG A 115 -7.62 -26.30 -7.65
N ARG A 116 -8.52 -27.09 -8.23
CA ARG A 116 -8.34 -27.58 -9.61
C ARG A 116 -8.44 -26.39 -10.55
N SER A 117 -7.37 -26.10 -11.30
CA SER A 117 -7.43 -25.22 -12.46
C SER A 117 -8.30 -25.89 -13.55
N PRO A 118 -9.33 -25.22 -14.08
CA PRO A 118 -10.08 -25.75 -15.21
C PRO A 118 -9.23 -25.56 -16.47
N GLY A 119 -8.56 -26.62 -16.93
CA GLY A 119 -7.80 -26.55 -18.19
C GLY A 119 -6.96 -27.77 -18.54
N CYS A 120 -6.48 -28.55 -17.58
CA CYS A 120 -5.70 -29.75 -17.89
C CYS A 120 -6.61 -30.97 -18.14
N ARG A 121 -6.95 -31.23 -19.42
CA ARG A 121 -7.30 -32.58 -19.88
C ARG A 121 -6.01 -33.24 -20.36
N SER A 122 -5.58 -34.29 -19.69
CA SER A 122 -4.54 -35.18 -20.23
C SER A 122 -5.13 -36.00 -21.38
N ARG A 123 -4.40 -36.04 -22.50
CA ARG A 123 -4.55 -37.07 -23.53
C ARG A 123 -4.15 -38.43 -22.97
#